data_AF-A0A4V6Q2K7-F1
#
_entry.id   AF-A0A4V6Q2K7-F1
#
_cell.length_a   1.000
_cell.length_b   1.000
_cell.length_c   1.000
_cell.angle_alpha   90.00
_cell.angle_beta   90.00
_cell.angle_gamma   90.00
#
_symmetry.space_group_name_H-M   'P 1'
#
loop_
_entity.id
_entity.type
_entity.pdbx_description
1 polymer ?
#
loop_
_entity_poly.entity_id
_entity_poly.type
_entity_poly.pdbx_seq_one_letter_code
_entity_poly.pdbx_strand_id
1 'polypeptide(L)'
;MELSLFQVVKLDLVATLGLSKDALHVFVGLAVFFGAALLFRRPLDAFLPLAMVFVAAALGEMLDMRDDLLQLGHWRWQISLGDMATTVFWPLVVWGLARFRMLRVYQDPG
;
A
#
# COMPACT_ATOMS: atom_id res chain seq x y z
N MET A 1 24.55 -8.61 -14.15
CA MET A 1 23.62 -7.75 -13.39
C MET A 1 22.94 -8.64 -12.38
N GLU A 2 23.24 -8.46 -11.09
CA GLU A 2 22.59 -9.22 -10.01
C GLU A 2 21.38 -8.42 -9.54
N LEU A 3 20.17 -8.96 -9.79
CA LEU A 3 18.94 -8.40 -9.27
C LEU A 3 18.90 -8.58 -7.75
N SER A 4 18.43 -7.58 -7.00
CA SER A 4 18.27 -7.75 -5.55
C SER A 4 17.19 -8.83 -5.28
N LEU A 5 17.32 -9.59 -4.19
CA LEU A 5 16.34 -10.62 -3.83
C LEU A 5 14.92 -10.04 -3.75
N PHE A 6 14.80 -8.79 -3.27
CA PHE A 6 13.55 -8.04 -3.26
C PHE A 6 12.98 -7.84 -4.67
N GLN A 7 13.83 -7.43 -5.61
CA GLN A 7 13.45 -7.20 -7.00
C GLN A 7 13.05 -8.50 -7.71
N VAL A 8 13.75 -9.61 -7.42
CA VAL A 8 13.40 -10.95 -7.92
C VAL A 8 12.03 -11.37 -7.41
N VAL A 9 11.77 -11.27 -6.10
CA VAL A 9 10.48 -11.62 -5.51
C VAL A 9 9.35 -10.75 -6.07
N LYS A 10 9.61 -9.45 -6.25
CA LYS A 10 8.64 -8.49 -6.81
C LYS A 10 8.30 -8.81 -8.27
N LEU A 11 9.31 -9.11 -9.09
CA LEU A 11 9.14 -9.50 -10.50
C LEU A 11 8.45 -10.86 -10.64
N ASP A 12 8.79 -11.82 -9.77
CA ASP A 12 8.17 -13.15 -9.79
C ASP A 12 6.70 -13.07 -9.36
N LEU A 13 6.35 -12.27 -8.36
CA LEU A 13 4.95 -11.98 -8.00
C LEU A 13 4.16 -11.32 -9.15
N VAL A 14 4.75 -10.33 -9.82
CA VAL A 14 4.15 -9.68 -10.99
C VAL A 14 3.95 -10.67 -12.15
N ALA A 15 4.94 -11.53 -12.42
CA ALA A 15 4.90 -12.50 -13.50
C ALA A 15 3.94 -13.67 -13.21
N THR A 16 3.91 -14.18 -11.98
CA THR A 16 3.07 -15.32 -11.56
C THR A 16 1.60 -14.95 -11.38
N LEU A 17 1.31 -13.72 -10.93
CA LEU A 17 -0.06 -13.25 -10.73
C LEU A 17 -0.63 -12.49 -11.94
N GLY A 18 0.21 -12.10 -12.91
CA GLY A 18 -0.18 -11.23 -14.03
C GLY A 18 -0.65 -9.84 -13.58
N LEU A 19 -0.35 -9.45 -12.33
CA LEU A 19 -0.73 -8.17 -11.78
C LEU A 19 0.23 -7.10 -12.29
N SER A 20 -0.32 -6.02 -12.87
CA SER A 20 0.48 -4.83 -13.13
C SER A 20 1.10 -4.32 -11.83
N LYS A 21 2.24 -3.62 -11.93
CA LYS A 21 2.91 -2.98 -10.79
C LYS A 21 1.90 -2.17 -9.96
N ASP A 22 1.05 -1.40 -10.62
CA ASP A 22 0.03 -0.57 -9.99
C ASP A 22 -0.98 -1.39 -9.19
N ALA A 23 -1.41 -2.54 -9.72
CA ALA A 23 -2.32 -3.43 -9.01
C ALA A 23 -1.67 -3.97 -7.73
N LEU A 24 -0.39 -4.34 -7.77
CA LEU A 24 0.35 -4.78 -6.58
C LEU A 24 0.34 -3.72 -5.48
N HIS A 25 0.59 -2.45 -5.83
CA HIS A 25 0.54 -1.34 -4.87
C HIS A 25 -0.83 -1.20 -4.20
N VAL A 26 -1.93 -1.34 -4.95
CA VAL A 26 -3.28 -1.31 -4.40
C VAL A 26 -3.50 -2.47 -3.40
N PHE A 27 -3.17 -3.69 -3.78
CA PHE A 27 -3.38 -4.86 -2.91
C PHE A 27 -2.51 -4.82 -1.66
N VAL A 28 -1.25 -4.40 -1.78
CA VAL A 28 -0.36 -4.24 -0.62
C VAL A 28 -0.91 -3.17 0.32
N GLY A 29 -1.34 -2.02 -0.20
CA GLY A 29 -1.92 -0.95 0.61
C GLY A 29 -3.14 -1.40 1.41
N LEU A 30 -4.08 -2.10 0.74
CA LEU A 30 -5.27 -2.65 1.39
C LEU A 30 -4.94 -3.77 2.40
N ALA A 31 -4.01 -4.67 2.06
CA ALA A 31 -3.58 -5.74 2.95
C ALA A 31 -2.95 -5.20 4.23
N VAL A 32 -2.09 -4.18 4.12
CA VAL A 32 -1.49 -3.50 5.29
C VAL A 32 -2.57 -2.80 6.11
N PHE A 33 -3.52 -2.11 5.46
CA PHE A 33 -4.60 -1.41 6.15
C PHE A 33 -5.47 -2.36 6.98
N PHE A 34 -6.05 -3.37 6.34
CA PHE A 34 -6.92 -4.34 7.03
C PHE A 34 -6.15 -5.22 8.00
N GLY A 35 -4.92 -5.61 7.66
CA GLY A 35 -4.03 -6.35 8.54
C GLY A 35 -3.69 -5.59 9.81
N ALA A 36 -3.39 -4.29 9.71
CA ALA A 36 -3.15 -3.43 10.86
C ALA A 36 -4.42 -3.24 11.71
N ALA A 37 -5.57 -3.01 11.09
CA ALA A 37 -6.85 -2.93 11.81
C ALA A 37 -7.13 -4.21 12.61
N LEU A 38 -6.94 -5.38 11.99
CA LEU A 38 -7.15 -6.68 12.61
C LEU A 38 -6.14 -6.96 13.74
N LEU A 39 -4.84 -6.78 13.46
CA LEU A 39 -3.76 -7.08 14.39
C LEU A 39 -3.84 -6.21 15.65
N PHE A 40 -4.08 -4.92 15.48
CA PHE A 40 -4.19 -3.97 16.59
C PHE A 40 -5.61 -3.84 17.15
N ARG A 41 -6.57 -4.62 16.62
CA ARG A 41 -7.99 -4.62 16.98
C ARG A 41 -8.59 -3.21 16.99
N ARG A 42 -8.19 -2.39 16.01
CA ARG A 42 -8.66 -1.02 15.86
C ARG A 42 -9.76 -0.95 14.81
N PRO A 43 -10.77 -0.08 14.99
CA PRO A 43 -11.78 0.15 13.97
C PRO A 43 -11.16 0.81 12.73
N LEU A 44 -11.82 0.67 11.57
CA LEU A 44 -11.32 1.19 10.28
C LEU A 44 -11.30 2.73 10.21
N ASP A 45 -11.98 3.42 11.13
CA ASP A 45 -11.93 4.88 11.27
C ASP A 45 -10.77 5.36 12.15
N ALA A 46 -10.03 4.45 12.80
CA ALA A 46 -8.85 4.80 13.56
C ALA A 46 -7.73 5.27 12.62
N PHE A 47 -6.92 6.22 13.09
CA PHE A 47 -5.75 6.68 12.35
C PHE A 47 -4.64 5.64 12.25
N LEU A 48 -4.56 4.68 13.19
CA LEU A 48 -3.47 3.71 13.27
C LEU A 48 -3.35 2.82 12.00
N PRO A 49 -4.42 2.16 11.52
CA PRO A 49 -4.35 1.39 10.28
C PRO A 49 -3.86 2.21 9.07
N LEU A 50 -4.35 3.44 8.95
CA LEU A 50 -3.94 4.34 7.87
C LEU A 50 -2.46 4.75 7.99
N ALA A 51 -2.00 5.07 9.20
CA ALA A 51 -0.59 5.40 9.45
C ALA A 51 0.34 4.24 9.08
N MET A 52 -0.06 2.99 9.35
CA MET A 52 0.72 1.81 8.96
C MET A 52 0.86 1.67 7.45
N VAL A 53 -0.15 2.05 6.66
CA VAL A 53 -0.06 2.08 5.20
C VAL A 53 0.97 3.10 4.73
N PHE A 54 0.96 4.31 5.29
CA PHE A 54 1.95 5.34 4.94
C PHE A 54 3.37 4.89 5.26
N VAL A 55 3.58 4.23 6.40
CA VAL A 55 4.91 3.68 6.76
C VAL A 55 5.31 2.58 5.77
N ALA A 56 4.42 1.65 5.45
CA ALA A 56 4.72 0.58 4.50
C ALA A 56 5.01 1.11 3.09
N ALA A 57 4.23 2.08 2.61
CA ALA A 57 4.45 2.75 1.33
C ALA A 57 5.82 3.45 1.32
N ALA A 58 6.14 4.24 2.34
CA ALA A 58 7.42 4.94 2.43
C ALA A 58 8.62 3.97 2.46
N LEU A 59 8.50 2.84 3.17
CA LEU A 59 9.55 1.81 3.17
C LEU A 59 9.71 1.15 1.80
N GLY A 60 8.60 0.83 1.12
CA GLY A 60 8.64 0.30 -0.25
C GLY A 60 9.32 1.25 -1.23
N GLU A 61 8.94 2.53 -1.17
CA GLU A 61 9.53 3.57 -2.01
C GLU A 61 11.01 3.84 -1.69
N MET A 62 11.42 3.70 -0.43
CA MET A 62 12.83 3.81 -0.05
C MET A 62 13.68 2.69 -0.67
N LEU A 63 13.12 1.48 -0.75
CA LEU A 63 13.79 0.35 -1.41
C LEU A 63 13.89 0.58 -2.92
N ASP A 64 12.80 1.02 -3.55
CA ASP A 64 12.79 1.35 -4.98
C ASP A 64 13.74 2.52 -5.30
N MET A 65 13.81 3.55 -4.44
CA MET A 65 14.79 4.64 -4.55
C MET A 65 16.22 4.12 -4.46
N ARG A 66 16.52 3.24 -3.51
CA ARG A 66 17.86 2.64 -3.37
C ARG A 66 18.24 1.87 -4.64
N ASP A 67 17.32 1.09 -5.18
CA ASP A 67 17.56 0.31 -6.39
C ASP A 67 17.71 1.22 -7.63
N ASP A 68 16.90 2.28 -7.75
CA ASP A 68 17.05 3.33 -8.78
C ASP A 68 18.42 4.00 -8.72
N LEU A 69 18.89 4.38 -7.52
CA LEU A 69 20.20 5.00 -7.35
C LEU A 69 21.34 4.04 -7.73
N LEU A 70 21.22 2.75 -7.40
CA LEU A 70 22.23 1.74 -7.72
C LEU A 70 22.25 1.37 -9.21
N GLN A 71 21.09 1.37 -9.88
CA GLN A 71 20.95 0.89 -11.27
C GLN A 71 21.01 2.00 -12.30
N LEU A 72 20.42 3.16 -12.00
CA LEU A 72 20.24 4.27 -12.93
C LEU A 72 21.06 5.51 -12.54
N GLY A 73 21.65 5.54 -11.35
CA GLY A 73 22.45 6.66 -10.84
C GLY A 73 21.63 7.88 -10.45
N HIS A 74 20.30 7.84 -10.52
CA HIS A 74 19.40 8.92 -10.16
C HIS A 74 18.06 8.38 -9.66
N TRP A 75 17.38 9.14 -8.81
CA TRP A 75 16.08 8.75 -8.25
C TRP A 75 14.91 9.23 -9.13
N ARG A 76 14.00 8.32 -9.48
CA ARG A 76 12.79 8.61 -10.25
C ARG A 76 11.62 8.98 -9.34
N TRP A 77 11.79 10.07 -8.60
CA TRP A 77 10.83 10.54 -7.58
C TRP A 77 9.39 10.69 -8.06
N GLN A 78 9.17 10.96 -9.36
CA GLN A 78 7.83 11.10 -9.96
C GLN A 78 7.07 9.77 -9.96
N ILE A 79 7.76 8.66 -10.24
CA ILE A 79 7.17 7.33 -10.24
C ILE A 79 6.90 6.91 -8.81
N SER A 80 7.86 7.19 -7.93
CA SER A 80 7.75 6.92 -6.50
C SER A 80 6.54 7.63 -5.86
N LEU A 81 6.27 8.87 -6.28
CA LEU A 81 5.07 9.60 -5.86
C LEU A 81 3.78 8.94 -6.37
N GLY A 82 3.78 8.44 -7.61
CA GLY A 82 2.65 7.72 -8.19
C GLY A 82 2.38 6.39 -7.50
N ASP A 83 3.44 5.64 -7.16
CA ASP A 83 3.36 4.38 -6.42
C ASP A 83 2.84 4.60 -4.99
N MET A 84 3.32 5.66 -4.32
CA MET A 84 2.81 6.06 -3.00
C MET A 84 1.33 6.47 -3.06
N ALA A 85 0.94 7.26 -4.06
CA ALA A 85 -0.46 7.62 -4.26
C ALA A 85 -1.35 6.39 -4.49
N THR A 86 -0.90 5.46 -5.34
CA THR A 86 -1.61 4.21 -5.65
C THR A 86 -1.77 3.32 -4.43
N THR A 87 -0.72 3.23 -3.59
CA THR A 87 -0.72 2.44 -2.36
C THR A 87 -1.68 3.02 -1.29
N VAL A 88 -1.73 4.35 -1.17
CA VAL A 88 -2.47 5.03 -0.09
C VAL A 88 -3.93 5.34 -0.46
N PHE A 89 -4.24 5.53 -1.75
CA PHE A 89 -5.53 6.06 -2.22
C PHE A 89 -6.74 5.28 -1.66
N TRP A 90 -6.79 3.97 -1.90
CA TRP A 90 -7.93 3.16 -1.46
C TRP A 90 -8.03 3.01 0.06
N PRO A 91 -6.93 2.76 0.80
CA PRO A 91 -6.95 2.84 2.27
C PRO A 91 -7.49 4.16 2.82
N LEU A 92 -7.12 5.30 2.21
CA LEU A 92 -7.63 6.61 2.60
C LEU A 92 -9.14 6.75 2.34
N VAL A 93 -9.62 6.25 1.19
CA VAL A 93 -11.06 6.22 0.86
C VAL A 93 -11.83 5.38 1.88
N VAL A 94 -11.38 4.16 2.18
CA VAL A 94 -12.03 3.27 3.16
C VAL A 94 -12.05 3.90 4.55
N TRP A 95 -10.91 4.46 4.98
CA TRP A 95 -10.79 5.18 6.24
C TRP A 95 -11.76 6.37 6.30
N GLY A 96 -11.86 7.17 5.23
CA GLY A 96 -12.78 8.30 5.13
C GLY A 96 -14.25 7.86 5.22
N LEU A 97 -14.64 6.84 4.46
CA LEU A 97 -16.00 6.27 4.49
C LEU A 97 -16.37 5.78 5.89
N ALA A 98 -15.44 5.13 6.60
CA ALA A 98 -15.63 4.71 7.99
C ALA A 98 -15.75 5.91 8.93
N ARG A 99 -14.83 6.89 8.81
CA ARG A 99 -14.74 8.06 9.70
C ARG A 99 -15.94 8.98 9.62
N PHE A 100 -16.52 9.12 8.43
CA PHE A 100 -17.75 9.90 8.20
C PHE A 100 -19.02 9.08 8.40
N ARG A 101 -18.92 7.86 8.93
CA ARG A 101 -20.04 6.94 9.19
C ARG A 101 -20.92 6.70 7.96
N MET A 102 -20.33 6.76 6.76
CA MET A 102 -21.03 6.40 5.52
C MET A 102 -21.19 4.88 5.42
N LEU A 103 -20.35 4.12 6.14
CA LEU A 103 -20.49 2.67 6.32
C LEU A 103 -21.52 2.30 7.40
N ARG A 104 -22.61 3.06 7.57
CA ARG A 104 -23.70 2.65 8.47
C ARG A 104 -24.28 1.32 7.96
N VAL A 105 -23.89 0.25 8.62
CA VAL A 105 -24.54 -1.05 8.50
C VAL A 105 -26.01 -0.83 8.90
N TYR A 106 -26.92 -1.20 8.01
CA TYR A 106 -28.35 -1.21 8.27
C TYR A 106 -28.60 -1.94 9.60
N GLN A 107 -28.95 -1.20 10.65
CA GLN A 107 -29.45 -1.79 11.88
C GLN A 107 -30.92 -2.07 11.64
N ASP A 108 -31.28 -3.35 11.55
CA ASP A 108 -32.67 -3.80 11.52
C ASP A 108 -33.41 -3.20 12.71
N PRO A 109 -34.51 -2.45 12.50
CA PRO A 109 -35.41 -2.05 13.57
C PRO A 109 -36.30 -3.25 13.90
N GLY A 110 -35.82 -4.10 14.82
CA GLY A 110 -36.64 -5.10 15.50
C GLY A 110 -37.58 -4.45 16.52
#